data_AF-A0AAE6KU39-F1
#
_entry.id   AF-A0AAE6KU39-F1
#
_cell.length_a   1.000
_cell.length_b   1.000
_cell.length_c   1.000
_cell.angle_alpha   90.00
_cell.angle_beta   90.00
_cell.angle_gamma   90.00
#
_symmetry.space_group_name_H-M   'P 1'
#
loop_
_entity.id
_entity.type
_entity.pdbx_description
1 polymer ?
#
loop_
_entity_poly.entity_id
_entity_poly.type
_entity_poly.pdbx_seq_one_letter_code
_entity_poly.pdbx_strand_id
1 'polypeptide(L)'
;MVVGACSQWPEAPRAAFQTRGNLNMQLRKMMLVLTALGAMSGLMAGCGDDSTSPGACTSNDECGESEICHPTAQVCVQTCNSGSDCPSTAKTCAPLGGTSTTSICQCSTDVLCNGGTDSESTGLVCSDLDNVCVTACTSNAECTGDRTCNVSTGQCEEGDTQPTSCSGEGRSTCAHGQICSSGTCSAPPAPTCQNYNEFPNKADLGTTGPIIYKVDFVSATTEGTPGTFCASSSAPKRLRIRVSAYSATPFPQTSAELSDFFYILTNGGRQNAPVSSSSGNYTVSGTNRDQAQITVSLCVAADSRTNSSGFYFKDGNFACFQSNY
;
A
#
# COMPACT_ATOMS: atom_id res chain seq x y z
N MET A 1 -59.65 28.97 16.07
CA MET A 1 -59.36 28.06 17.20
C MET A 1 -57.86 27.73 17.11
N VAL A 2 -56.96 28.39 17.85
CA VAL A 2 -56.64 28.18 19.30
C VAL A 2 -55.99 26.78 19.42
N VAL A 3 -54.72 26.50 19.79
CA VAL A 3 -53.47 27.10 20.35
C VAL A 3 -52.36 26.08 19.97
N GLY A 4 -51.08 26.33 19.67
CA GLY A 4 -50.00 27.03 20.39
C GLY A 4 -49.12 26.04 21.22
N ALA A 5 -47.85 26.44 21.44
CA ALA A 5 -46.77 25.81 22.24
C ALA A 5 -45.96 24.71 21.52
N CYS A 6 -44.64 24.81 21.23
CA CYS A 6 -43.48 25.47 21.85
C CYS A 6 -43.16 24.94 23.26
N SER A 7 -41.85 24.77 23.55
CA SER A 7 -41.21 24.23 24.78
C SER A 7 -40.88 22.72 24.71
N GLN A 8 -39.76 22.20 25.23
CA GLN A 8 -38.66 22.75 26.01
C GLN A 8 -37.51 21.71 26.01
N TRP A 9 -36.26 22.16 25.88
CA TRP A 9 -35.12 21.41 26.40
C TRP A 9 -35.10 21.51 27.93
N PRO A 10 -34.57 20.48 28.62
CA PRO A 10 -33.62 20.79 29.68
C PRO A 10 -32.37 19.90 29.64
N GLU A 11 -31.24 20.58 29.60
CA GLU A 11 -30.12 20.47 30.54
C GLU A 11 -29.55 19.09 30.93
N ALA A 12 -28.26 18.95 30.59
CA ALA A 12 -27.31 18.06 31.23
C ALA A 12 -27.13 18.38 32.73
N PRO A 13 -26.76 17.38 33.56
CA PRO A 13 -26.00 17.64 34.76
C PRO A 13 -24.49 17.38 34.54
N ARG A 14 -23.72 18.41 34.91
CA ARG A 14 -22.30 18.36 35.24
C ARG A 14 -22.09 17.64 36.58
N ALA A 15 -21.10 16.76 36.65
CA ALA A 15 -20.31 16.45 37.85
C ALA A 15 -18.87 16.21 37.34
N ALA A 16 -17.87 17.07 37.52
CA ALA A 16 -17.31 17.73 38.70
C ALA A 16 -16.55 16.78 39.66
N PHE A 17 -15.24 17.04 39.73
CA PHE A 17 -14.31 16.81 40.85
C PHE A 17 -13.74 15.41 41.11
N GLN A 18 -12.43 15.25 40.83
CA GLN A 18 -11.45 15.25 41.92
C GLN A 18 -10.04 15.62 41.43
N THR A 19 -9.61 16.82 41.82
CA THR A 19 -8.22 17.25 41.98
C THR A 19 -7.68 16.75 43.31
N ARG A 20 -6.44 16.26 43.32
CA ARG A 20 -5.44 16.18 44.43
C ARG A 20 -4.31 15.26 43.95
N GLY A 21 -3.04 15.55 44.11
CA GLY A 21 -2.37 16.65 44.78
C GLY A 21 -0.85 16.45 44.65
N ASN A 22 -0.16 17.59 44.66
CA ASN A 22 1.28 17.79 44.77
C ASN A 22 2.05 16.75 45.60
N LEU A 23 3.30 16.50 45.21
CA LEU A 23 4.43 16.69 46.11
C LEU A 23 5.76 16.87 45.36
N ASN A 24 6.33 18.06 45.58
CA ASN A 24 7.74 18.43 45.45
C ASN A 24 8.68 17.37 46.05
N MET A 25 9.88 17.17 45.47
CA MET A 25 11.15 17.59 46.08
C MET A 25 12.38 17.00 45.35
N GLN A 26 13.27 17.92 44.98
CA GLN A 26 14.72 17.89 45.27
C GLN A 26 15.66 17.08 44.39
N LEU A 27 16.46 17.86 43.65
CA LEU A 27 17.92 17.81 43.57
C LEU A 27 18.60 16.54 44.14
N ARG A 28 19.19 15.76 43.23
CA ARG A 28 20.55 15.22 43.38
C ARG A 28 21.30 15.65 42.11
N LYS A 29 22.18 16.65 42.10
CA LYS A 29 23.53 16.71 42.72
C LYS A 29 24.21 15.35 42.77
N MET A 30 24.94 15.03 41.70
CA MET A 30 26.35 14.58 41.71
C MET A 30 26.72 14.22 40.27
N MET A 31 27.51 15.08 39.61
CA MET A 31 28.95 14.88 39.41
C MET A 31 29.26 13.76 38.40
N LEU A 32 29.52 14.16 37.16
CA LEU A 32 30.62 13.62 36.35
C LEU A 32 31.18 14.80 35.54
N VAL A 33 32.28 15.35 36.06
CA VAL A 33 33.12 16.38 35.45
C VAL A 33 34.41 15.70 34.99
N LEU A 34 34.99 16.23 33.91
CA LEU A 34 36.32 15.97 33.34
C LEU A 34 36.40 14.70 32.48
N THR A 35 36.58 14.78 31.17
CA THR A 35 37.69 15.41 30.40
C THR A 35 37.31 15.32 28.91
N ALA A 36 37.76 16.08 27.92
CA ALA A 36 38.60 17.26 27.79
C ALA A 36 38.63 17.62 26.29
N LEU A 37 38.59 18.93 25.99
CA LEU A 37 39.12 19.65 24.81
C LEU A 37 38.68 19.34 23.36
N GLY A 38 38.22 20.43 22.72
CA GLY A 38 38.34 20.71 21.28
C GLY A 38 36.99 20.74 20.57
N ALA A 39 36.45 21.82 20.02
CA ALA A 39 36.96 23.16 19.78
C ALA A 39 35.77 24.13 19.86
N MET A 40 35.96 25.30 20.49
CA MET A 40 35.16 26.46 20.13
C MET A 40 35.54 26.83 18.71
N SER A 41 34.55 26.83 17.81
CA SER A 41 34.62 27.60 16.59
C SER A 41 33.33 28.40 16.53
N GLY A 42 33.41 29.64 17.02
CA GLY A 42 32.46 30.64 16.59
C GLY A 42 32.65 30.83 15.10
N LEU A 43 31.59 30.60 14.34
CA LEU A 43 31.44 31.15 13.00
C LEU A 43 30.20 32.03 13.04
N MET A 44 30.41 33.25 13.50
CA MET A 44 29.77 34.40 12.86
C MET A 44 30.51 34.58 11.54
N ALA A 45 29.91 34.13 10.44
CA ALA A 45 30.32 34.47 9.08
C ALA A 45 29.06 34.54 8.22
N GLY A 46 28.65 35.76 7.90
CA GLY A 46 27.79 36.01 6.75
C GLY A 46 28.60 35.88 5.45
N CYS A 47 27.84 35.61 4.38
CA CYS A 47 28.18 35.69 2.96
C CYS A 47 29.09 34.60 2.35
N GLY A 48 28.46 33.71 1.58
CA GLY A 48 28.94 33.28 0.25
C GLY A 48 29.88 32.08 0.22
N ASP A 49 29.32 30.89 -0.04
CA ASP A 49 29.70 29.99 -1.14
C ASP A 49 29.26 28.56 -0.83
N ASP A 50 28.36 28.04 -1.69
CA ASP A 50 28.35 26.68 -2.21
C ASP A 50 28.72 25.51 -1.27
N SER A 51 28.14 25.45 -0.06
CA SER A 51 28.04 24.15 0.60
C SER A 51 26.92 23.35 -0.07
N THR A 52 27.27 22.59 -1.10
CA THR A 52 26.42 21.66 -1.86
C THR A 52 25.94 20.46 -1.01
N SER A 53 25.77 20.64 0.30
CA SER A 53 25.27 19.63 1.23
C SER A 53 24.19 20.27 2.10
N PRO A 54 22.94 19.79 2.07
CA PRO A 54 21.88 20.22 2.97
C PRO A 54 22.35 20.04 4.42
N GLY A 55 22.31 21.11 5.22
CA GLY A 55 22.62 21.01 6.64
C GLY A 55 21.55 20.18 7.35
N ALA A 56 21.96 19.12 8.05
CA ALA A 56 21.05 18.36 8.90
C ALA A 56 20.68 19.16 10.15
N CYS A 57 19.43 19.09 10.59
CA CYS A 57 18.91 19.85 11.73
C CYS A 57 17.89 19.04 12.53
N THR A 58 17.75 19.36 13.82
CA THR A 58 16.64 18.85 14.65
C THR A 58 15.69 19.95 15.11
N SER A 59 16.09 21.21 14.99
CA SER A 59 15.31 22.38 15.38
C SER A 59 15.66 23.60 14.51
N ASN A 60 14.79 24.61 14.48
CA ASN A 60 15.01 25.82 13.68
C ASN A 60 16.24 26.62 14.14
N ASP A 61 16.64 26.50 15.40
CA ASP A 61 17.79 27.22 15.98
C ASP A 61 19.14 26.72 15.42
N GLU A 62 19.15 25.58 14.75
CA GLU A 62 20.31 24.99 14.08
C GLU A 62 20.47 25.47 12.64
N CYS A 63 19.50 26.20 12.10
CA CYS A 63 19.49 26.71 10.74
C CYS A 63 19.81 28.22 10.70
N GLY A 64 20.18 28.73 9.53
CA GLY A 64 20.46 30.15 9.33
C GLY A 64 19.25 31.06 9.60
N GLU A 65 19.48 32.37 9.73
CA GLU A 65 18.43 33.36 10.10
C GLU A 65 17.23 33.42 9.14
N SER A 66 17.34 32.86 7.94
CA SER A 66 16.26 32.79 6.93
C SER A 66 15.84 31.35 6.58
N GLU A 67 16.28 30.39 7.39
CA GLU A 67 16.04 28.97 7.20
C GLU A 67 15.21 28.40 8.36
N ILE A 68 14.50 27.32 8.07
CA ILE A 68 13.81 26.52 9.07
C ILE A 68 14.22 25.07 8.93
N CYS A 69 14.07 24.30 10.01
CA CYS A 69 14.29 22.87 9.93
C CYS A 69 13.05 22.19 9.36
N HIS A 70 13.21 21.45 8.25
CA HIS A 70 12.10 20.71 7.66
C HIS A 70 11.63 19.61 8.63
N PRO A 71 10.33 19.54 8.99
CA PRO A 71 9.85 18.69 10.08
C PRO A 71 10.01 17.18 9.81
N THR A 72 9.98 16.77 8.55
CA THR A 72 10.14 15.36 8.11
C THR A 72 11.52 15.07 7.54
N ALA A 73 12.00 15.87 6.59
CA ALA A 73 13.33 15.71 5.97
C ALA A 73 14.50 16.04 6.90
N GLN A 74 14.30 16.79 8.00
CA GLN A 74 15.34 17.17 8.97
C GLN A 74 16.56 17.86 8.33
N VAL A 75 16.30 18.66 7.30
CA VAL A 75 17.29 19.50 6.62
C VAL A 75 16.89 20.97 6.72
N CYS A 76 17.88 21.86 6.81
CA CYS A 76 17.65 23.30 6.79
C CYS A 76 17.18 23.73 5.40
N VAL A 77 16.03 24.40 5.35
CA VAL A 77 15.40 24.87 4.12
C VAL A 77 15.10 26.36 4.21
N GLN A 78 15.38 27.07 3.12
CA GLN A 78 15.18 28.50 3.09
C GLN A 78 13.70 28.85 2.99
N THR A 79 13.27 29.81 3.81
CA THR A 79 11.92 30.39 3.71
C THR A 79 11.86 31.39 2.57
N CYS A 80 10.69 31.53 1.97
CA CYS A 80 10.50 32.39 0.81
C CYS A 80 9.12 33.05 0.82
N ASN A 81 9.01 34.22 0.18
CA ASN A 81 7.74 34.86 -0.13
C ASN A 81 7.40 34.75 -1.62
N SER A 82 8.42 34.54 -2.46
CA SER A 82 8.32 34.38 -3.90
C SER A 82 9.51 33.57 -4.44
N GLY A 83 9.41 33.05 -5.67
CA GLY A 83 10.47 32.23 -6.27
C GLY A 83 11.80 32.96 -6.48
N SER A 84 11.85 34.29 -6.42
CA SER A 84 13.09 35.06 -6.48
C SER A 84 13.89 35.04 -5.19
N ASP A 85 13.26 34.67 -4.07
CA ASP A 85 13.93 34.57 -2.77
C ASP A 85 14.72 33.27 -2.63
N CYS A 86 14.54 32.36 -3.60
CA CYS A 86 15.12 31.04 -3.56
C CYS A 86 16.42 30.92 -4.35
N PRO A 87 17.35 30.07 -3.89
CA PRO A 87 18.58 29.79 -4.61
C PRO A 87 18.28 29.10 -5.95
N SER A 88 19.24 29.17 -6.87
CA SER A 88 19.16 28.51 -8.18
C SER A 88 18.90 27.00 -8.08
N THR A 89 19.25 26.39 -6.96
CA THR A 89 19.05 24.98 -6.61
C THR A 89 17.62 24.64 -6.20
N ALA A 90 16.77 25.62 -5.91
CA ALA A 90 15.39 25.41 -5.44
C ALA A 90 14.45 26.53 -5.90
N LYS A 91 14.18 26.66 -7.21
CA LYS A 91 13.47 27.81 -7.80
C LYS A 91 11.99 27.97 -7.41
N THR A 92 11.41 26.98 -6.72
CA THR A 92 9.98 26.95 -6.45
C THR A 92 9.71 27.41 -5.02
N CYS A 93 9.05 28.55 -4.83
CA CYS A 93 8.57 28.94 -3.50
C CYS A 93 7.15 28.39 -3.29
N ALA A 94 6.99 27.47 -2.33
CA ALA A 94 5.71 26.84 -2.06
C ALA A 94 5.53 26.53 -0.56
N PRO A 95 4.29 26.39 -0.08
CA PRO A 95 4.03 26.01 1.31
C PRO A 95 4.69 24.67 1.68
N LEU A 96 5.22 24.58 2.90
CA LEU A 96 5.79 23.38 3.52
C LEU A 96 4.80 22.18 3.57
N GLY A 97 3.53 22.41 3.24
CA GLY A 97 2.45 21.42 3.34
C GLY A 97 1.86 21.33 4.75
N GLY A 98 0.75 20.58 4.89
CA GLY A 98 0.04 20.41 6.16
C GLY A 98 -0.70 21.67 6.63
N THR A 99 -0.69 21.94 7.95
CA THR A 99 -1.33 23.11 8.57
C THR A 99 -0.44 24.35 8.61
N SER A 100 0.80 24.25 8.11
CA SER A 100 1.76 25.36 8.12
C SER A 100 1.53 26.28 6.93
N THR A 101 1.42 27.58 7.20
CA THR A 101 1.34 28.62 6.16
C THR A 101 2.71 29.10 5.68
N THR A 102 3.80 28.57 6.26
CA THR A 102 5.17 28.94 5.94
C THR A 102 5.55 28.39 4.57
N SER A 103 6.03 29.25 3.69
CA SER A 103 6.53 28.86 2.37
C SER A 103 8.04 28.67 2.42
N ILE A 104 8.51 27.62 1.76
CA ILE A 104 9.90 27.22 1.65
C ILE A 104 10.31 27.06 0.19
N CYS A 105 11.60 27.16 -0.05
CA CYS A 105 12.20 26.88 -1.34
C CYS A 105 12.24 25.36 -1.57
N GLN A 106 11.51 24.92 -2.58
CA GLN A 106 11.39 23.53 -3.00
C GLN A 106 12.21 23.28 -4.26
N CYS A 107 12.85 22.11 -4.31
CA CYS A 107 13.45 21.58 -5.52
C CYS A 107 12.37 20.94 -6.40
N SER A 108 12.68 20.75 -7.68
CA SER A 108 11.82 20.02 -8.62
C SER A 108 12.55 18.95 -9.43
N THR A 109 13.88 18.96 -9.40
CA THR A 109 14.72 17.96 -10.08
C THR A 109 16.02 17.78 -9.31
N ASP A 110 16.59 16.58 -9.39
CA ASP A 110 17.91 16.27 -8.82
C ASP A 110 19.02 17.15 -9.41
N VAL A 111 18.89 17.51 -10.69
CA VAL A 111 19.82 18.41 -11.39
C VAL A 111 19.89 19.77 -10.69
N LEU A 112 18.76 20.29 -10.20
CA LEU A 112 18.74 21.55 -9.46
C LEU A 112 19.45 21.41 -8.11
N CYS A 113 19.20 20.31 -7.39
CA CYS A 113 19.88 20.04 -6.11
C CYS A 113 21.39 19.93 -6.26
N ASN A 114 21.86 19.44 -7.40
CA ASN A 114 23.28 19.27 -7.66
C ASN A 114 23.96 20.51 -8.25
N GLY A 115 23.32 21.68 -8.31
CA GLY A 115 23.95 22.92 -8.81
C GLY A 115 23.73 23.20 -10.30
N GLY A 116 22.82 22.48 -10.96
CA GLY A 116 22.46 22.68 -12.37
C GLY A 116 23.17 21.73 -13.33
N THR A 117 22.96 21.94 -14.64
CA THR A 117 23.48 21.06 -15.71
C THR A 117 24.99 21.06 -15.87
N ASP A 118 25.66 22.05 -15.27
CA ASP A 118 27.10 22.29 -15.44
C ASP A 118 27.90 21.82 -14.21
N SER A 119 27.23 21.16 -13.26
CA SER A 119 27.84 20.66 -12.02
C SER A 119 28.06 19.15 -12.07
N GLU A 120 29.22 18.71 -11.59
CA GLU A 120 29.62 17.29 -11.49
C GLU A 120 29.13 16.63 -10.19
N SER A 121 28.39 17.35 -9.33
CA SER A 121 27.80 16.78 -8.13
C SER A 121 26.65 15.84 -8.53
N THR A 122 26.62 14.64 -7.93
CA THR A 122 25.48 13.70 -8.08
C THR A 122 25.02 13.13 -6.74
N GLY A 123 25.47 13.72 -5.63
CA GLY A 123 25.25 13.20 -4.28
C GLY A 123 23.89 13.55 -3.70
N LEU A 124 23.16 14.48 -4.32
CA LEU A 124 21.87 14.96 -3.84
C LEU A 124 20.74 14.53 -4.76
N VAL A 125 19.59 14.24 -4.16
CA VAL A 125 18.32 14.05 -4.85
C VAL A 125 17.31 15.06 -4.35
N CYS A 126 16.38 15.44 -5.20
CA CYS A 126 15.19 16.13 -4.77
C CYS A 126 14.22 15.11 -4.20
N SER A 127 13.95 15.17 -2.89
CA SER A 127 13.05 14.22 -2.24
C SER A 127 11.67 14.26 -2.87
N ASP A 128 11.17 13.13 -3.36
CA ASP A 128 9.83 13.05 -3.95
C ASP A 128 8.71 13.35 -2.92
N LEU A 129 8.96 13.06 -1.63
CA LEU A 129 7.99 13.28 -0.55
C LEU A 129 8.00 14.72 -0.05
N ASP A 130 9.20 15.26 0.19
CA ASP A 130 9.35 16.54 0.89
C ASP A 130 9.67 17.71 -0.06
N ASN A 131 9.97 17.44 -1.33
CA ASN A 131 10.37 18.41 -2.36
C ASN A 131 11.55 19.31 -1.93
N VAL A 132 12.50 18.75 -1.19
CA VAL A 132 13.71 19.42 -0.72
C VAL A 132 14.94 18.59 -1.06
N CYS A 133 16.07 19.24 -1.25
CA CYS A 133 17.32 18.56 -1.57
C CYS A 133 17.81 17.78 -0.35
N VAL A 134 18.05 16.49 -0.54
CA VAL A 134 18.55 15.57 0.49
C VAL A 134 19.68 14.72 -0.10
N THR A 135 20.54 14.18 0.75
CA THR A 135 21.56 13.22 0.32
C THR A 135 20.90 11.95 -0.21
N ALA A 136 21.38 11.45 -1.35
CA ALA A 136 20.94 10.17 -1.88
C ALA A 136 21.21 9.05 -0.87
N CYS A 137 20.17 8.28 -0.54
CA CYS A 137 20.31 7.18 0.42
C CYS A 137 20.98 5.97 -0.23
N THR A 138 21.78 5.24 0.55
CA THR A 138 22.34 3.93 0.16
C THR A 138 21.82 2.78 1.04
N SER A 139 21.13 3.12 2.14
CA SER A 139 20.54 2.18 3.06
C SER A 139 19.37 2.79 3.83
N ASN A 140 18.49 1.95 4.40
CA ASN A 140 17.34 2.43 5.19
C ASN A 140 17.75 3.26 6.42
N ALA A 141 18.97 3.07 6.93
CA ALA A 141 19.45 3.81 8.11
C ALA A 141 19.70 5.30 7.83
N GLU A 142 19.77 5.70 6.56
CA GLU A 142 19.98 7.08 6.12
C GLU A 142 18.66 7.83 5.91
N CYS A 143 17.52 7.13 5.95
CA CYS A 143 16.21 7.74 5.83
C CYS A 143 15.66 8.12 7.21
N THR A 144 15.07 9.32 7.30
CA THR A 144 14.45 9.81 8.54
C THR A 144 13.09 9.13 8.79
N GLY A 145 12.78 8.83 10.05
CA GLY A 145 11.51 8.22 10.45
C GLY A 145 11.34 6.77 9.98
N ASP A 146 10.10 6.36 9.69
CA ASP A 146 9.76 5.01 9.23
C ASP A 146 9.94 4.85 7.71
N ARG A 147 10.91 5.55 7.09
CA ARG A 147 11.12 5.55 5.63
C ARG A 147 12.07 4.45 5.17
N THR A 148 11.97 4.05 3.91
CA THR A 148 12.80 3.00 3.30
C THR A 148 13.58 3.57 2.13
N CYS A 149 14.83 3.13 1.96
CA CYS A 149 15.70 3.61 0.89
C CYS A 149 15.50 2.79 -0.40
N ASN A 150 15.13 3.46 -1.48
CA ASN A 150 15.24 2.92 -2.83
C ASN A 150 16.66 3.14 -3.35
N VAL A 151 17.53 2.15 -3.15
CA VAL A 151 18.95 2.22 -3.55
C VAL A 151 19.17 2.40 -5.06
N SER A 152 18.15 2.17 -5.89
CA SER A 152 18.26 2.37 -7.35
C SER A 152 18.13 3.84 -7.73
N THR A 153 17.33 4.60 -6.98
CA THR A 153 17.07 6.02 -7.22
C THR A 153 17.75 6.93 -6.20
N GLY A 154 18.19 6.39 -5.06
CA GLY A 154 18.69 7.16 -3.92
C GLY A 154 17.59 7.85 -3.12
N GLN A 155 16.32 7.53 -3.36
CA GLN A 155 15.16 8.19 -2.73
C GLN A 155 14.74 7.49 -1.43
N CYS A 156 14.42 8.28 -0.41
CA CYS A 156 13.74 7.79 0.79
C CYS A 156 12.22 7.84 0.58
N GLU A 157 11.61 6.67 0.42
CA GLU A 157 10.18 6.49 0.20
C GLU A 157 9.45 6.25 1.53
N GLU A 158 8.13 6.46 1.57
CA GLU A 158 7.33 6.07 2.74
C GLU A 158 7.59 4.59 2.99
N GLY A 159 8.02 4.23 4.21
CA GLY A 159 8.32 2.84 4.47
C GLY A 159 7.05 2.02 4.36
N ASP A 160 7.22 0.82 3.82
CA ASP A 160 6.17 -0.17 3.76
C ASP A 160 5.86 -0.60 5.20
N THR A 161 4.98 0.16 5.89
CA THR A 161 4.46 -0.15 7.23
C THR A 161 3.57 -1.40 7.21
N GLN A 162 3.46 -2.07 6.07
CA GLN A 162 2.70 -3.29 5.95
C GLN A 162 3.43 -4.43 6.64
N PRO A 163 2.70 -5.25 7.43
CA PRO A 163 3.31 -6.37 8.12
C PRO A 163 3.90 -7.33 7.08
N THR A 164 5.22 -7.48 7.12
CA THR A 164 5.96 -8.42 6.25
C THR A 164 5.70 -9.87 6.65
N SER A 165 5.33 -10.12 7.91
CA SER A 165 4.92 -11.42 8.43
C SER A 165 3.41 -11.56 8.50
N CYS A 166 2.92 -12.76 8.24
CA CYS A 166 1.50 -13.08 8.28
C CYS A 166 1.25 -14.50 8.79
N SER A 167 0.04 -14.75 9.28
CA SER A 167 -0.43 -16.09 9.67
C SER A 167 -1.73 -16.43 8.94
N GLY A 168 -1.87 -17.67 8.47
CA GLY A 168 -3.04 -18.11 7.69
C GLY A 168 -2.86 -18.01 6.18
N GLU A 169 -3.95 -18.12 5.42
CA GLU A 169 -3.99 -17.97 3.95
C GLU A 169 -4.76 -16.69 3.55
N GLY A 170 -4.45 -16.11 2.39
CA GLY A 170 -5.15 -14.91 1.89
C GLY A 170 -4.64 -13.58 2.47
N ARG A 171 -5.54 -12.59 2.64
CA ARG A 171 -5.26 -11.22 3.13
C ARG A 171 -5.28 -11.13 4.67
N SER A 172 -4.63 -12.05 5.36
CA SER A 172 -4.73 -12.13 6.83
C SER A 172 -4.28 -10.85 7.53
N THR A 173 -3.03 -10.44 7.30
CA THR A 173 -2.46 -9.16 7.76
C THR A 173 -1.87 -8.33 6.62
N CYS A 174 -1.71 -8.93 5.44
CA CYS A 174 -1.06 -8.32 4.29
C CYS A 174 -1.86 -7.18 3.68
N ALA A 175 -1.16 -6.30 2.98
CA ALA A 175 -1.76 -5.26 2.16
C ALA A 175 -2.70 -5.86 1.11
N HIS A 176 -3.67 -5.06 0.65
CA HIS A 176 -4.49 -5.48 -0.49
C HIS A 176 -3.61 -5.66 -1.74
N GLY A 177 -3.82 -6.75 -2.49
CA GLY A 177 -2.96 -7.15 -3.60
C GLY A 177 -1.84 -8.11 -3.19
N GLN A 178 -1.60 -8.35 -1.90
CA GLN A 178 -0.64 -9.33 -1.39
C GLN A 178 -1.34 -10.54 -0.76
N ILE A 179 -0.68 -11.69 -0.77
CA ILE A 179 -1.13 -12.93 -0.15
C ILE A 179 -0.14 -13.37 0.93
N CYS A 180 -0.67 -13.98 1.98
CA CYS A 180 0.15 -14.69 2.93
C CYS A 180 0.64 -16.00 2.32
N SER A 181 1.92 -16.04 1.97
CA SER A 181 2.61 -17.23 1.45
C SER A 181 3.76 -17.57 2.37
N SER A 182 3.78 -18.78 2.92
CA SER A 182 4.89 -19.27 3.76
C SER A 182 5.16 -18.42 5.01
N GLY A 183 4.17 -17.68 5.51
CA GLY A 183 4.32 -16.78 6.67
C GLY A 183 4.80 -15.37 6.31
N THR A 184 4.95 -15.06 5.02
CA THR A 184 5.35 -13.73 4.52
C THR A 184 4.33 -13.16 3.54
N CYS A 185 4.14 -11.85 3.59
CA CYS A 185 3.30 -11.14 2.63
C CYS A 185 4.04 -10.96 1.31
N SER A 186 3.45 -11.46 0.23
CA SER A 186 4.03 -11.41 -1.11
C SER A 186 2.96 -11.24 -2.16
N ALA A 187 3.30 -10.70 -3.34
CA ALA A 187 2.36 -10.66 -4.45
C ALA A 187 1.96 -12.10 -4.89
N PRO A 188 0.72 -12.32 -5.35
CA PRO A 188 0.33 -13.58 -5.98
C PRO A 188 1.31 -13.96 -7.09
N PRO A 189 1.60 -15.27 -7.28
CA PRO A 189 2.48 -15.72 -8.36
C PRO A 189 2.01 -15.20 -9.72
N ALA A 190 2.95 -14.68 -10.51
CA ALA A 190 2.65 -14.24 -11.87
C ALA A 190 2.12 -15.43 -12.71
N PRO A 191 1.03 -15.24 -13.47
CA PRO A 191 0.43 -16.31 -14.27
C PRO A 191 1.31 -16.65 -15.49
N THR A 192 1.59 -17.94 -15.69
CA THR A 192 2.44 -18.44 -16.79
C THR A 192 1.78 -19.52 -17.65
N CYS A 193 0.53 -19.89 -17.34
CA CYS A 193 -0.18 -20.95 -18.05
C CYS A 193 -0.61 -20.52 -19.46
N GLN A 194 -0.86 -21.52 -20.32
CA GLN A 194 -1.37 -21.29 -21.68
C GLN A 194 -2.67 -20.47 -21.68
N ASN A 195 -3.58 -20.72 -20.74
CA ASN A 195 -4.81 -19.94 -20.58
C ASN A 195 -4.52 -18.45 -20.43
N TYR A 196 -3.46 -18.10 -19.69
CA TYR A 196 -3.00 -16.71 -19.59
C TYR A 196 -2.35 -16.28 -20.91
N ASN A 197 -1.40 -17.00 -21.47
CA ASN A 197 -0.71 -16.56 -22.69
C ASN A 197 -1.66 -16.24 -23.85
N GLU A 198 -2.73 -17.02 -24.00
CA GLU A 198 -3.75 -16.82 -25.04
C GLU A 198 -4.84 -15.81 -24.64
N PHE A 199 -4.92 -15.39 -23.38
CA PHE A 199 -5.96 -14.47 -22.89
C PHE A 199 -5.75 -13.04 -23.43
N PRO A 200 -6.63 -12.52 -24.29
CA PRO A 200 -6.41 -11.23 -24.96
C PRO A 200 -6.75 -10.02 -24.09
N ASN A 201 -7.67 -10.17 -23.12
CA ASN A 201 -8.19 -9.06 -22.30
C ASN A 201 -7.32 -8.76 -21.07
N LYS A 202 -6.00 -8.61 -21.25
CA LYS A 202 -5.07 -8.29 -20.15
C LYS A 202 -5.43 -7.02 -19.38
N ALA A 203 -6.05 -6.07 -20.06
CA ALA A 203 -6.52 -4.81 -19.47
C ALA A 203 -7.64 -4.99 -18.44
N ASP A 204 -8.33 -6.14 -18.41
CA ASP A 204 -9.34 -6.44 -17.39
C ASP A 204 -8.70 -6.90 -16.06
N LEU A 205 -7.38 -7.07 -16.00
CA LEU A 205 -6.64 -7.51 -14.82
C LEU A 205 -6.14 -6.31 -14.01
N GLY A 206 -5.99 -6.51 -12.71
CA GLY A 206 -5.48 -5.48 -11.81
C GLY A 206 -5.20 -6.01 -10.41
N THR A 207 -5.11 -5.07 -9.48
CA THR A 207 -4.86 -5.35 -8.05
C THR A 207 -5.83 -4.60 -7.14
N THR A 208 -6.86 -3.97 -7.72
CA THR A 208 -7.86 -3.17 -6.99
C THR A 208 -9.17 -3.93 -6.76
N GLY A 209 -9.41 -4.97 -7.56
CA GLY A 209 -10.51 -5.91 -7.44
C GLY A 209 -10.18 -7.12 -6.57
N PRO A 210 -11.03 -8.16 -6.58
CA PRO A 210 -10.80 -9.36 -5.80
C PRO A 210 -9.50 -10.09 -6.16
N ILE A 211 -8.80 -10.58 -5.15
CA ILE A 211 -7.53 -11.30 -5.29
C ILE A 211 -7.74 -12.78 -4.99
N ILE A 212 -7.51 -13.62 -6.01
CA ILE A 212 -7.46 -15.08 -5.89
C ILE A 212 -6.12 -15.46 -5.28
N TYR A 213 -6.17 -16.07 -4.10
CA TYR A 213 -4.97 -16.51 -3.38
C TYR A 213 -4.79 -18.03 -3.40
N LYS A 214 -5.83 -18.80 -3.74
CA LYS A 214 -5.76 -20.25 -3.79
C LYS A 214 -6.76 -20.82 -4.78
N VAL A 215 -6.33 -21.85 -5.50
CA VAL A 215 -7.19 -22.67 -6.36
C VAL A 215 -6.89 -24.14 -6.07
N ASP A 216 -7.92 -24.92 -5.76
CA ASP A 216 -7.81 -26.32 -5.36
C ASP A 216 -8.73 -27.23 -6.17
N PHE A 217 -8.28 -28.46 -6.39
CA PHE A 217 -9.12 -29.53 -6.91
C PHE A 217 -10.07 -30.04 -5.82
N VAL A 218 -11.34 -30.25 -6.18
CA VAL A 218 -12.35 -30.79 -5.24
C VAL A 218 -12.72 -32.23 -5.61
N SER A 219 -13.13 -32.47 -6.85
CA SER A 219 -13.56 -33.79 -7.32
C SER A 219 -13.67 -33.85 -8.84
N ALA A 220 -13.56 -35.04 -9.42
CA ALA A 220 -13.93 -35.31 -10.81
C ALA A 220 -14.82 -36.55 -10.87
N THR A 221 -16.08 -36.40 -11.28
CA THR A 221 -17.08 -37.47 -11.24
C THR A 221 -17.83 -37.56 -12.56
N THR A 222 -17.94 -38.76 -13.13
CA THR A 222 -18.77 -39.00 -14.32
C THR A 222 -20.23 -39.09 -13.91
N GLU A 223 -21.06 -38.16 -14.40
CA GLU A 223 -22.47 -38.05 -14.00
C GLU A 223 -23.40 -38.83 -14.95
N GLY A 224 -23.09 -38.88 -16.25
CA GLY A 224 -23.59 -39.86 -17.23
C GLY A 224 -25.11 -39.95 -17.47
N THR A 225 -25.92 -39.12 -16.81
CA THR A 225 -27.39 -39.19 -16.84
C THR A 225 -28.02 -37.82 -17.17
N PRO A 226 -29.08 -37.78 -18.00
CA PRO A 226 -29.82 -36.55 -18.27
C PRO A 226 -30.36 -35.91 -16.98
N GLY A 227 -30.30 -34.57 -16.90
CA GLY A 227 -30.69 -33.81 -15.70
C GLY A 227 -29.58 -33.60 -14.67
N THR A 228 -28.36 -34.08 -14.95
CA THR A 228 -27.15 -33.75 -14.19
C THR A 228 -26.48 -32.49 -14.74
N PHE A 229 -25.47 -31.97 -14.03
CA PHE A 229 -24.81 -30.73 -14.43
C PHE A 229 -24.06 -30.92 -15.75
N CYS A 230 -23.38 -32.06 -15.90
CA CYS A 230 -22.71 -32.45 -17.14
C CYS A 230 -23.53 -33.52 -17.91
N ALA A 231 -24.64 -33.08 -18.51
CA ALA A 231 -25.55 -33.95 -19.26
C ALA A 231 -25.09 -34.28 -20.70
N SER A 232 -24.04 -33.62 -21.21
CA SER A 232 -23.55 -33.85 -22.57
C SER A 232 -22.80 -35.18 -22.70
N SER A 233 -23.09 -35.96 -23.73
CA SER A 233 -22.35 -37.20 -24.03
C SER A 233 -20.89 -36.96 -24.42
N SER A 234 -20.55 -35.78 -24.94
CA SER A 234 -19.17 -35.41 -25.29
C SER A 234 -18.35 -34.91 -24.08
N ALA A 235 -19.02 -34.47 -23.01
CA ALA A 235 -18.38 -33.99 -21.80
C ALA A 235 -19.15 -34.39 -20.53
N PRO A 236 -19.28 -35.70 -20.22
CA PRO A 236 -20.15 -36.20 -19.16
C PRO A 236 -19.51 -36.20 -17.77
N LYS A 237 -18.22 -35.82 -17.66
CA LYS A 237 -17.49 -35.79 -16.40
C LYS A 237 -17.51 -34.38 -15.82
N ARG A 238 -17.99 -34.25 -14.59
CA ARG A 238 -17.99 -33.01 -13.84
C ARG A 238 -16.73 -32.87 -13.01
N LEU A 239 -15.93 -31.87 -13.36
CA LEU A 239 -14.78 -31.41 -12.59
C LEU A 239 -15.22 -30.28 -11.67
N ARG A 240 -14.88 -30.36 -10.38
CA ARG A 240 -15.13 -29.31 -9.39
C ARG A 240 -13.81 -28.73 -8.91
N ILE A 241 -13.69 -27.41 -8.99
CA ILE A 241 -12.50 -26.63 -8.61
C ILE A 241 -12.94 -25.56 -7.62
N ARG A 242 -12.24 -25.43 -6.50
CA ARG A 242 -12.49 -24.39 -5.49
C ARG A 242 -11.53 -23.24 -5.72
N VAL A 243 -12.07 -22.03 -5.81
CA VAL A 243 -11.34 -20.78 -5.92
C VAL A 243 -11.57 -20.01 -4.64
N SER A 244 -10.49 -19.69 -3.92
CA SER A 244 -10.53 -18.89 -2.71
C SER A 244 -9.96 -17.50 -3.02
N ALA A 245 -10.73 -16.48 -2.68
CA ALA A 245 -10.41 -15.10 -2.97
C ALA A 245 -10.76 -14.18 -1.81
N TYR A 246 -10.09 -13.04 -1.76
CA TYR A 246 -10.44 -11.94 -0.86
C TYR A 246 -10.70 -10.65 -1.62
N SER A 247 -11.37 -9.68 -1.01
CA SER A 247 -11.64 -8.38 -1.64
C SER A 247 -11.69 -7.25 -0.60
N ALA A 248 -11.39 -6.01 -1.02
CA ALA A 248 -11.65 -4.83 -0.20
C ALA A 248 -13.14 -4.45 -0.22
N THR A 249 -13.82 -4.71 -1.33
CA THR A 249 -15.27 -4.55 -1.49
C THR A 249 -15.97 -5.85 -1.13
N PRO A 250 -17.10 -5.81 -0.40
CA PRO A 250 -17.84 -7.02 -0.02
C PRO A 250 -18.19 -7.88 -1.22
N PHE A 251 -17.95 -9.19 -1.12
CA PHE A 251 -18.50 -10.13 -2.08
C PHE A 251 -20.04 -10.12 -2.01
N PRO A 252 -20.73 -10.39 -3.13
CA PRO A 252 -22.19 -10.50 -3.16
C PRO A 252 -22.71 -11.60 -2.23
N GLN A 253 -23.98 -11.53 -1.83
CA GLN A 253 -24.54 -12.56 -0.95
C GLN A 253 -24.78 -13.88 -1.67
N THR A 254 -25.08 -13.82 -2.97
CA THR A 254 -25.40 -15.01 -3.77
C THR A 254 -24.46 -15.15 -4.96
N SER A 255 -24.26 -16.38 -5.44
CA SER A 255 -23.41 -16.62 -6.61
C SER A 255 -24.01 -16.07 -7.90
N ALA A 256 -25.32 -15.83 -7.95
CA ALA A 256 -26.00 -15.24 -9.11
C ALA A 256 -25.59 -13.78 -9.35
N GLU A 257 -25.08 -13.11 -8.32
CA GLU A 257 -24.63 -11.71 -8.36
C GLU A 257 -23.14 -11.57 -8.68
N LEU A 258 -22.39 -12.67 -8.85
CA LEU A 258 -20.98 -12.66 -9.26
C LEU A 258 -20.84 -12.40 -10.77
N SER A 259 -21.11 -11.16 -11.21
CA SER A 259 -21.04 -10.76 -12.62
C SER A 259 -19.62 -10.71 -13.19
N ASP A 260 -18.63 -10.45 -12.34
CA ASP A 260 -17.26 -10.13 -12.76
C ASP A 260 -16.27 -11.27 -12.50
N PHE A 261 -16.76 -12.51 -12.33
CA PHE A 261 -15.93 -13.69 -12.12
C PHE A 261 -15.93 -14.60 -13.35
N PHE A 262 -14.74 -14.81 -13.92
CA PHE A 262 -14.59 -15.46 -15.21
C PHE A 262 -13.67 -16.68 -15.15
N TYR A 263 -13.95 -17.61 -16.07
CA TYR A 263 -13.16 -18.79 -16.38
C TYR A 263 -12.58 -18.64 -17.80
N ILE A 264 -11.29 -18.94 -17.94
CA ILE A 264 -10.54 -18.82 -19.19
C ILE A 264 -10.09 -20.19 -19.67
N LEU A 265 -10.44 -20.51 -20.92
CA LEU A 265 -10.05 -21.72 -21.64
C LEU A 265 -8.60 -21.65 -22.12
N THR A 266 -8.02 -22.79 -22.52
CA THR A 266 -6.63 -22.85 -23.00
C THR A 266 -6.39 -22.10 -24.31
N ASN A 267 -7.44 -21.81 -25.07
CA ASN A 267 -7.39 -20.97 -26.27
C ASN A 267 -7.66 -19.48 -25.98
N GLY A 268 -7.62 -19.06 -24.71
CA GLY A 268 -7.89 -17.68 -24.30
C GLY A 268 -9.37 -17.29 -24.26
N GLY A 269 -10.28 -18.20 -24.64
CA GLY A 269 -11.71 -17.96 -24.63
C GLY A 269 -12.24 -17.68 -23.22
N ARG A 270 -12.94 -16.55 -23.06
CA ARG A 270 -13.57 -16.14 -21.80
C ARG A 270 -14.98 -16.70 -21.67
N GLN A 271 -15.29 -17.23 -20.49
CA GLN A 271 -16.64 -17.64 -20.10
C GLN A 271 -16.94 -17.13 -18.68
N ASN A 272 -18.22 -16.93 -18.36
CA ASN A 272 -18.62 -16.74 -16.96
C ASN A 272 -18.30 -18.03 -16.19
N ALA A 273 -17.70 -17.90 -15.02
CA ALA A 273 -17.35 -19.07 -14.23
C ALA A 273 -18.63 -19.79 -13.77
N PRO A 274 -18.82 -21.08 -14.12
CA PRO A 274 -20.05 -21.79 -13.81
C PRO A 274 -20.11 -22.22 -12.33
N VAL A 275 -20.77 -21.40 -11.51
CA VAL A 275 -21.03 -21.67 -10.09
C VAL A 275 -22.47 -22.15 -9.95
N SER A 276 -22.69 -23.40 -9.52
CA SER A 276 -24.06 -23.87 -9.28
C SER A 276 -24.63 -23.22 -7.99
N SER A 277 -25.94 -22.97 -7.98
CA SER A 277 -26.66 -22.41 -6.82
C SER A 277 -26.80 -23.39 -5.64
N SER A 278 -26.20 -24.58 -5.72
CA SER A 278 -26.26 -25.58 -4.67
C SER A 278 -25.52 -25.10 -3.42
N SER A 279 -26.09 -25.38 -2.25
CA SER A 279 -25.49 -25.00 -0.96
C SER A 279 -24.04 -25.49 -0.85
N GLY A 280 -23.16 -24.64 -0.33
CA GLY A 280 -21.74 -24.92 -0.15
C GLY A 280 -20.85 -24.68 -1.38
N ASN A 281 -21.41 -24.40 -2.57
CA ASN A 281 -20.61 -24.03 -3.74
C ASN A 281 -20.23 -22.55 -3.79
N TYR A 282 -20.90 -21.72 -3.00
CA TYR A 282 -20.51 -20.34 -2.79
C TYR A 282 -20.68 -20.02 -1.32
N THR A 283 -19.59 -19.63 -0.68
CA THR A 283 -19.58 -19.23 0.72
C THR A 283 -18.79 -17.95 0.83
N VAL A 284 -19.34 -17.00 1.59
CA VAL A 284 -18.70 -15.74 1.92
C VAL A 284 -18.55 -15.65 3.42
N SER A 285 -17.42 -15.12 3.86
CA SER A 285 -17.05 -15.04 5.28
C SER A 285 -16.28 -13.76 5.57
N GLY A 286 -15.99 -13.55 6.85
CA GLY A 286 -15.37 -12.32 7.34
C GLY A 286 -16.41 -11.24 7.64
N THR A 287 -16.02 -10.26 8.45
CA THR A 287 -16.93 -9.24 9.00
C THR A 287 -17.62 -8.42 7.90
N ASN A 288 -16.97 -8.28 6.74
CA ASN A 288 -17.49 -7.51 5.62
C ASN A 288 -17.72 -8.36 4.36
N ARG A 289 -17.87 -9.68 4.50
CA ARG A 289 -17.87 -10.62 3.35
C ARG A 289 -16.65 -10.39 2.45
N ASP A 290 -15.51 -10.18 3.07
CA ASP A 290 -14.23 -9.88 2.42
C ASP A 290 -13.49 -11.14 1.97
N GLN A 291 -13.99 -12.32 2.33
CA GLN A 291 -13.47 -13.62 1.89
C GLN A 291 -14.57 -14.40 1.17
N ALA A 292 -14.21 -15.09 0.09
CA ALA A 292 -15.09 -15.98 -0.65
C ALA A 292 -14.42 -17.31 -0.97
N GLN A 293 -15.16 -18.40 -0.87
CA GLN A 293 -14.84 -19.68 -1.49
C GLN A 293 -15.90 -20.00 -2.54
N ILE A 294 -15.46 -20.24 -3.76
CA ILE A 294 -16.30 -20.42 -4.94
C ILE A 294 -15.95 -21.76 -5.57
N THR A 295 -16.91 -22.68 -5.67
CA THR A 295 -16.74 -23.97 -6.33
C THR A 295 -17.30 -23.89 -7.75
N VAL A 296 -16.39 -23.87 -8.72
CA VAL A 296 -16.69 -23.90 -10.15
C VAL A 296 -16.89 -25.34 -10.60
N SER A 297 -17.89 -25.58 -11.44
CA SER A 297 -18.17 -26.89 -12.04
C SER A 297 -17.94 -26.85 -13.55
N LEU A 298 -16.95 -27.59 -14.04
CA LEU A 298 -16.61 -27.70 -15.45
C LEU A 298 -17.00 -29.07 -15.99
N CYS A 299 -17.41 -29.13 -17.26
CA CYS A 299 -17.70 -30.39 -17.93
C CYS A 299 -16.55 -30.75 -18.87
N VAL A 300 -16.02 -31.97 -18.71
CA VAL A 300 -14.88 -32.50 -19.47
C VAL A 300 -15.20 -33.89 -20.02
N ALA A 301 -14.40 -34.34 -20.99
CA ALA A 301 -14.53 -35.66 -21.59
C ALA A 301 -14.43 -36.78 -20.53
N ALA A 302 -15.09 -37.91 -20.79
CA ALA A 302 -15.19 -39.04 -19.85
C ALA A 302 -13.83 -39.64 -19.48
N ASP A 303 -12.87 -39.60 -20.39
CA ASP A 303 -11.52 -40.13 -20.27
C ASP A 303 -10.47 -39.06 -19.90
N SER A 304 -10.87 -37.80 -19.82
CA SER A 304 -10.01 -36.70 -19.38
C SER A 304 -9.44 -36.99 -17.99
N ARG A 305 -8.13 -36.76 -17.83
CA ARG A 305 -7.38 -36.91 -16.56
C ARG A 305 -6.74 -35.61 -16.09
N THR A 306 -6.81 -34.59 -16.92
CA THR A 306 -6.15 -33.32 -16.68
C THR A 306 -7.03 -32.17 -17.16
N ASN A 307 -6.94 -31.01 -16.53
CA ASN A 307 -7.59 -29.80 -17.02
C ASN A 307 -6.72 -28.59 -16.69
N SER A 308 -6.48 -27.75 -17.70
CA SER A 308 -5.83 -26.45 -17.52
C SER A 308 -6.89 -25.36 -17.55
N SER A 309 -6.93 -24.56 -16.49
CA SER A 309 -7.95 -23.55 -16.24
C SER A 309 -7.31 -22.24 -15.82
N GLY A 310 -7.86 -21.12 -16.32
CA GLY A 310 -7.56 -19.79 -15.81
C GLY A 310 -8.78 -19.21 -15.11
N PHE A 311 -8.59 -18.48 -14.02
CA PHE A 311 -9.65 -17.76 -13.32
C PHE A 311 -9.22 -16.33 -13.06
N TYR A 312 -10.13 -15.39 -13.18
CA TYR A 312 -9.87 -14.01 -12.77
C TYR A 312 -11.16 -13.30 -12.39
N PHE A 313 -11.01 -12.25 -11.58
CA PHE A 313 -12.04 -11.23 -11.40
C PHE A 313 -11.64 -9.99 -12.19
N LYS A 314 -12.62 -9.24 -12.69
CA LYS A 314 -12.33 -7.92 -13.25
C LYS A 314 -11.60 -7.04 -12.22
N ASP A 315 -10.60 -6.32 -12.67
CA ASP A 315 -9.68 -5.47 -11.88
C ASP A 315 -8.88 -6.26 -10.81
N GLY A 316 -8.97 -7.59 -10.82
CA GLY A 316 -8.26 -8.51 -9.93
C GLY A 316 -7.13 -9.27 -10.64
N ASN A 317 -6.47 -10.17 -9.90
CA ASN A 317 -5.39 -10.97 -10.46
C ASN A 317 -5.90 -12.16 -11.28
N PHE A 318 -5.04 -12.68 -12.16
CA PHE A 318 -5.28 -13.91 -12.90
C PHE A 318 -4.61 -15.09 -12.19
N ALA A 319 -5.37 -16.16 -11.94
CA ALA A 319 -4.89 -17.39 -11.35
C ALA A 319 -4.90 -18.53 -12.37
N CYS A 320 -3.75 -19.16 -12.56
CA CYS A 320 -3.60 -20.38 -13.34
C CYS A 320 -3.79 -21.60 -12.46
N PHE A 321 -4.51 -22.61 -12.94
CA PHE A 321 -4.67 -23.88 -12.22
C PHE A 321 -4.69 -25.08 -13.16
N GLN A 322 -3.80 -26.03 -12.87
CA GLN A 322 -3.73 -27.32 -13.53
C GLN A 322 -4.28 -28.40 -12.58
N SER A 323 -5.42 -28.98 -12.92
CA SER A 323 -5.99 -30.13 -12.21
C SER A 323 -5.45 -31.43 -12.81
N ASN A 324 -4.98 -32.35 -11.98
CA ASN A 324 -4.69 -33.73 -12.35
C ASN A 324 -5.59 -34.64 -11.48
N TYR A 325 -6.36 -35.54 -12.11
CA TYR A 325 -7.39 -36.35 -11.46
C TYR A 325 -7.62 -37.70 -12.12
#